data_AF-A0A4Q1FNH1-F1
#
_entry.id   AF-A0A4Q1FNH1-F1
#
_cell.length_a   1.000
_cell.length_b   1.000
_cell.length_c   1.000
_cell.angle_alpha   90.00
_cell.angle_beta   90.00
_cell.angle_gamma   90.00
#
_symmetry.space_group_name_H-M   'P 1'
#
loop_
_entity.id
_entity.type
_entity.pdbx_description
1 polymer ?
#
loop_
_entity_poly.entity_id
_entity_poly.type
_entity_poly.pdbx_seq_one_letter_code
_entity_poly.pdbx_strand_id
1 'polypeptide(L)'
;MLTTKPGDTSALARGIGTYTSNQPTTGVGIRPAKYSPDFQVNNYTYAKTNTVSGPHAIGFIWATMLWDLTWKYIEKYGYNSDVLASSTSGNAKVLQIVMDGLKLQSCNPSFIDGRDAILRADLVGNAGADKCMIWNTFAKRGLGVNASAGASNVANDQVEDFTVPAECNAALATDEVKATGSKFIVFPNPTYDEFFVGNIDKSSKEVKIKMFDMSGKLVFSDSRESVSKKAISTKQLQKGVYMVHIQQGDKTQTEKLIVR
;
A
#
# COMPACT_ATOMS: atom_id res chain seq x y z
N MET A 1 -1.75 5.22 5.59
CA MET A 1 -1.01 6.41 5.10
C MET A 1 0.03 6.90 6.10
N LEU A 2 -0.34 7.42 7.28
CA LEU A 2 0.63 8.12 8.17
C LEU A 2 1.33 7.25 9.23
N THR A 3 0.70 6.15 9.65
CA THR A 3 1.24 5.31 10.74
C THR A 3 1.96 4.07 10.26
N THR A 4 2.12 3.93 8.94
CA THR A 4 2.96 2.87 8.34
C THR A 4 4.38 3.00 8.86
N LYS A 5 5.05 1.87 9.00
CA LYS A 5 6.43 1.80 9.46
C LYS A 5 7.28 1.08 8.42
N PRO A 6 8.60 1.31 8.41
CA PRO A 6 9.49 0.43 7.71
C PRO A 6 9.22 -1.05 8.04
N GLY A 7 8.91 -1.84 7.03
CA GLY A 7 8.58 -3.28 7.17
C GLY A 7 7.13 -3.63 7.03
N ASP A 8 6.27 -2.63 7.09
CA ASP A 8 4.87 -2.84 6.75
C ASP A 8 4.78 -3.13 5.24
N THR A 9 4.01 -4.16 4.89
CA THR A 9 3.67 -4.50 3.50
C THR A 9 2.15 -4.54 3.36
N SER A 10 1.65 -4.70 2.13
CA SER A 10 0.22 -4.88 1.87
C SER A 10 -0.40 -6.08 2.61
N ALA A 11 0.41 -7.04 3.06
CA ALA A 11 -0.05 -8.17 3.88
C ALA A 11 -0.38 -7.78 5.33
N LEU A 12 0.03 -6.60 5.79
CA LEU A 12 -0.24 -6.15 7.16
C LEU A 12 -1.72 -5.77 7.32
N ALA A 13 -2.46 -6.62 8.02
CA ALA A 13 -3.79 -6.32 8.48
C ALA A 13 -3.74 -5.38 9.71
N ARG A 14 -4.39 -4.19 9.61
CA ARG A 14 -4.32 -3.18 10.67
C ARG A 14 -5.68 -2.88 11.31
N GLY A 15 -5.77 -3.10 12.63
CA GLY A 15 -6.87 -2.61 13.46
C GLY A 15 -6.70 -1.13 13.82
N ILE A 16 -7.73 -0.52 14.40
CA ILE A 16 -7.71 0.88 14.86
C ILE A 16 -8.28 1.02 16.26
N GLY A 17 -7.62 1.81 17.11
CA GLY A 17 -8.03 2.00 18.51
C GLY A 17 -7.75 0.80 19.42
N THR A 18 -6.85 -0.10 19.05
CA THR A 18 -6.54 -1.30 19.84
C THR A 18 -6.04 -0.96 21.25
N TYR A 19 -5.13 0.02 21.37
CA TYR A 19 -4.61 0.48 22.66
C TYR A 19 -5.71 0.99 23.59
N THR A 20 -6.55 1.91 23.10
CA THR A 20 -7.67 2.48 23.87
C THR A 20 -8.75 1.46 24.22
N SER A 21 -8.83 0.35 23.48
CA SER A 21 -9.73 -0.76 23.75
C SER A 21 -9.09 -1.90 24.55
N ASN A 22 -7.89 -1.69 25.12
CA ASN A 22 -7.12 -2.71 25.84
C ASN A 22 -6.95 -4.03 25.06
N GLN A 23 -6.77 -3.93 23.74
CA GLN A 23 -6.50 -5.06 22.87
C GLN A 23 -4.99 -5.16 22.56
N PRO A 24 -4.48 -6.35 22.22
CA PRO A 24 -3.14 -6.50 21.65
C PRO A 24 -2.95 -5.62 20.41
N THR A 25 -1.70 -5.33 20.05
CA THR A 25 -1.37 -4.58 18.81
C THR A 25 -1.87 -5.29 17.54
N THR A 26 -2.15 -6.59 17.63
CA THR A 26 -2.75 -7.43 16.59
C THR A 26 -4.28 -7.53 16.69
N GLY A 27 -4.93 -6.80 17.60
CA GLY A 27 -6.39 -6.79 17.75
C GLY A 27 -7.12 -6.17 16.55
N VAL A 28 -8.44 -6.38 16.49
CA VAL A 28 -9.31 -5.79 15.46
C VAL A 28 -9.56 -4.30 15.71
N GLY A 29 -9.63 -3.90 16.97
CA GLY A 29 -9.96 -2.54 17.39
C GLY A 29 -11.47 -2.26 17.36
N ILE A 30 -11.83 -1.02 17.01
CA ILE A 30 -13.21 -0.50 17.09
C ILE A 30 -14.00 -0.58 15.77
N ARG A 31 -13.48 -1.30 14.77
CA ARG A 31 -14.11 -1.41 13.44
C ARG A 31 -14.53 -2.86 13.18
N PRO A 32 -15.44 -3.10 12.22
CA PRO A 32 -15.94 -4.45 11.95
C PRO A 32 -14.87 -5.46 11.55
N ALA A 33 -13.81 -5.02 10.87
CA ALA A 33 -12.64 -5.83 10.57
C ALA A 33 -11.37 -4.96 10.55
N LYS A 34 -10.21 -5.62 10.41
CA LYS A 34 -8.94 -4.92 10.16
C LYS A 34 -8.92 -4.36 8.74
N TYR A 35 -8.23 -3.25 8.51
CA TYR A 35 -7.92 -2.82 7.15
C TYR A 35 -6.89 -3.76 6.53
N SER A 36 -7.23 -4.38 5.40
CA SER A 36 -6.36 -5.30 4.66
C SER A 36 -6.84 -5.44 3.21
N PRO A 37 -5.94 -5.47 2.21
CA PRO A 37 -6.28 -5.81 0.82
C PRO A 37 -6.67 -7.28 0.62
N ASP A 38 -6.43 -8.13 1.62
CA ASP A 38 -6.83 -9.54 1.65
C ASP A 38 -8.31 -9.66 2.06
N PHE A 39 -9.11 -10.23 1.15
CA PHE A 39 -10.55 -10.42 1.34
C PHE A 39 -10.87 -11.49 2.40
N GLN A 40 -9.93 -12.37 2.75
CA GLN A 40 -10.11 -13.29 3.88
C GLN A 40 -10.05 -12.56 5.23
N VAL A 41 -9.41 -11.39 5.28
CA VAL A 41 -9.32 -10.55 6.47
C VAL A 41 -10.39 -9.47 6.47
N ASN A 42 -10.67 -8.87 5.31
CA ASN A 42 -11.66 -7.81 5.16
C ASN A 42 -12.32 -7.91 3.78
N ASN A 43 -13.51 -8.50 3.75
CA ASN A 43 -14.34 -8.67 2.55
C ASN A 43 -15.38 -7.55 2.35
N TYR A 44 -15.25 -6.40 3.02
CA TYR A 44 -16.22 -5.32 2.85
C TYR A 44 -16.06 -4.67 1.47
N THR A 45 -17.18 -4.59 0.77
CA THR A 45 -17.37 -3.91 -0.51
C THR A 45 -18.41 -2.80 -0.37
N TYR A 46 -18.64 -2.04 -1.44
CA TYR A 46 -19.58 -0.94 -1.47
C TYR A 46 -21.00 -1.37 -1.09
N ALA A 47 -21.48 -2.55 -1.53
CA ALA A 47 -22.82 -3.01 -1.17
C ALA A 47 -23.05 -3.16 0.35
N LYS A 48 -21.99 -3.25 1.17
CA LYS A 48 -22.15 -3.30 2.63
C LYS A 48 -22.69 -2.00 3.21
N THR A 49 -22.63 -0.87 2.50
CA THR A 49 -23.28 0.39 2.94
C THR A 49 -24.77 0.19 3.17
N ASN A 50 -25.42 -0.69 2.41
CA ASN A 50 -26.85 -1.00 2.53
C ASN A 50 -27.25 -1.71 3.83
N THR A 51 -26.26 -2.25 4.56
CA THR A 51 -26.49 -3.13 5.73
C THR A 51 -25.83 -2.62 7.01
N VAL A 52 -25.00 -1.58 6.92
CA VAL A 52 -24.35 -0.97 8.08
C VAL A 52 -24.99 0.38 8.36
N SER A 53 -24.92 0.83 9.61
CA SER A 53 -25.48 2.11 10.03
C SER A 53 -24.44 2.98 10.71
N GLY A 54 -24.62 4.29 10.56
CA GLY A 54 -23.82 5.32 11.19
C GLY A 54 -22.50 5.62 10.44
N PRO A 55 -21.97 6.85 10.63
CA PRO A 55 -20.83 7.35 9.88
C PRO A 55 -19.55 6.54 10.14
N HIS A 56 -19.45 5.87 11.28
CA HIS A 56 -18.29 5.05 11.65
C HIS A 56 -18.20 3.75 10.84
N ALA A 57 -19.31 3.05 10.65
CA ALA A 57 -19.33 1.80 9.89
C ALA A 57 -19.27 2.06 8.38
N ILE A 58 -19.94 3.13 7.92
CA ILE A 58 -19.84 3.59 6.54
C ILE A 58 -18.42 4.08 6.24
N GLY A 59 -17.85 4.91 7.11
CA GLY A 59 -16.48 5.42 6.98
C GLY A 59 -15.42 4.33 7.01
N PHE A 60 -15.69 3.19 7.66
CA PHE A 60 -14.83 2.01 7.59
C PHE A 60 -14.75 1.41 6.18
N ILE A 61 -15.86 1.38 5.44
CA ILE A 61 -15.90 0.89 4.04
C ILE A 61 -15.08 1.83 3.16
N TRP A 62 -15.25 3.15 3.30
CA TRP A 62 -14.45 4.13 2.56
C TRP A 62 -12.95 4.02 2.88
N ALA A 63 -12.59 3.94 4.17
CA ALA A 63 -11.21 3.79 4.60
C ALA A 63 -10.59 2.46 4.15
N THR A 64 -11.41 1.42 3.97
CA THR A 64 -10.96 0.14 3.38
C THR A 64 -10.53 0.31 1.91
N MET A 65 -11.28 1.09 1.12
CA MET A 65 -10.89 1.42 -0.26
C MET A 65 -9.60 2.26 -0.30
N LEU A 66 -9.49 3.28 0.57
CA LEU A 66 -8.28 4.11 0.65
C LEU A 66 -7.06 3.36 1.20
N TRP A 67 -7.26 2.31 2.01
CA TRP A 67 -6.20 1.43 2.46
C TRP A 67 -5.61 0.66 1.28
N ASP A 68 -6.46 0.08 0.43
CA ASP A 68 -6.01 -0.59 -0.79
C ASP A 68 -5.27 0.39 -1.72
N LEU A 69 -5.79 1.62 -1.87
CA LEU A 69 -5.16 2.67 -2.68
C LEU A 69 -3.79 3.05 -2.14
N THR A 70 -3.65 3.18 -0.82
CA THR A 70 -2.37 3.46 -0.16
C THR A 70 -1.31 2.44 -0.56
N TRP A 71 -1.65 1.16 -0.53
CA TRP A 71 -0.70 0.12 -0.89
C TRP A 71 -0.37 0.11 -2.37
N LYS A 72 -1.31 0.43 -3.26
CA LYS A 72 -1.05 0.53 -4.71
C LYS A 72 -0.12 1.70 -5.06
N TYR A 73 -0.26 2.84 -4.40
CA TYR A 73 0.69 3.94 -4.55
C TYR A 73 2.07 3.59 -3.99
N ILE A 74 2.15 2.95 -2.83
CA ILE A 74 3.43 2.49 -2.26
C ILE A 74 4.10 1.45 -3.16
N GLU A 75 3.33 0.53 -3.76
CA GLU A 75 3.84 -0.48 -4.70
C GLU A 75 4.44 0.17 -5.95
N LYS A 76 3.73 1.12 -6.58
CA LYS A 76 4.22 1.78 -7.81
C LYS A 76 5.36 2.75 -7.55
N TYR A 77 5.22 3.58 -6.52
CA TYR A 77 6.10 4.72 -6.30
C TYR A 77 7.13 4.49 -5.21
N GLY A 78 7.05 3.44 -4.40
CA GLY A 78 7.91 3.23 -3.25
C GLY A 78 7.41 3.92 -1.98
N TYR A 79 8.15 3.77 -0.87
CA TYR A 79 7.78 4.28 0.45
C TYR A 79 8.87 5.18 1.03
N ASN A 80 8.45 6.20 1.78
CA ASN A 80 9.32 6.99 2.64
C ASN A 80 8.81 6.97 4.10
N SER A 81 9.70 6.74 5.07
CA SER A 81 9.34 6.72 6.49
C SER A 81 8.93 8.10 7.00
N ASP A 82 9.48 9.17 6.43
CA ASP A 82 8.98 10.53 6.55
C ASP A 82 8.12 10.87 5.31
N VAL A 83 6.80 10.92 5.52
CA VAL A 83 5.82 11.21 4.46
C VAL A 83 6.00 12.60 3.83
N LEU A 84 6.68 13.52 4.51
CA LEU A 84 6.92 14.88 4.01
C LEU A 84 8.30 15.05 3.36
N ALA A 85 9.23 14.12 3.58
CA ALA A 85 10.58 14.20 3.04
C ALA A 85 10.63 14.08 1.51
N SER A 86 9.69 13.35 0.91
CA SER A 86 9.63 13.16 -0.54
C SER A 86 8.19 13.13 -1.05
N SER A 87 7.79 14.20 -1.74
CA SER A 87 6.49 14.31 -2.42
C SER A 87 6.30 13.30 -3.54
N THR A 88 7.37 12.63 -3.99
CA THR A 88 7.31 11.59 -5.01
C THR A 88 7.05 10.20 -4.44
N SER A 89 7.24 9.99 -3.14
CA SER A 89 6.99 8.71 -2.49
C SER A 89 5.50 8.32 -2.53
N GLY A 90 5.21 7.02 -2.59
CA GLY A 90 3.84 6.53 -2.74
C GLY A 90 2.93 6.92 -1.58
N ASN A 91 3.43 6.86 -0.35
CA ASN A 91 2.67 7.30 0.82
C ASN A 91 2.45 8.82 0.85
N ALA A 92 3.37 9.63 0.30
CA ALA A 92 3.16 11.08 0.13
C ALA A 92 2.17 11.37 -1.01
N LYS A 93 2.32 10.72 -2.17
CA LYS A 93 1.44 10.88 -3.32
C LYS A 93 -0.01 10.51 -3.01
N VAL A 94 -0.25 9.38 -2.34
CA VAL A 94 -1.62 8.99 -1.97
C VAL A 94 -2.23 9.92 -0.93
N LEU A 95 -1.43 10.43 0.01
CA LEU A 95 -1.89 11.45 0.94
C LEU A 95 -2.29 12.72 0.18
N GLN A 96 -1.44 13.19 -0.73
CA GLN A 96 -1.67 14.40 -1.51
C GLN A 96 -2.93 14.28 -2.37
N ILE A 97 -3.07 13.18 -3.14
CA ILE A 97 -4.22 13.01 -4.04
C ILE A 97 -5.54 12.86 -3.29
N VAL A 98 -5.55 12.23 -2.11
CA VAL A 98 -6.74 12.17 -1.25
C VAL A 98 -7.08 13.57 -0.73
N MET A 99 -6.09 14.35 -0.29
CA MET A 99 -6.31 15.73 0.17
C MET A 99 -6.80 16.65 -0.95
N ASP A 100 -6.32 16.47 -2.19
CA ASP A 100 -6.79 17.24 -3.33
C ASP A 100 -8.18 16.79 -3.78
N GLY A 101 -8.50 15.49 -3.71
CA GLY A 101 -9.87 14.99 -3.89
C GLY A 101 -10.85 15.62 -2.91
N LEU A 102 -10.48 15.75 -1.63
CA LEU A 102 -11.31 16.43 -0.62
C LEU A 102 -11.57 17.90 -0.94
N LYS A 103 -10.64 18.59 -1.63
CA LYS A 103 -10.83 19.98 -2.09
C LYS A 103 -11.71 20.08 -3.33
N LEU A 104 -11.71 19.05 -4.17
CA LEU A 104 -12.39 19.03 -5.47
C LEU A 104 -13.80 18.44 -5.42
N GLN A 105 -14.12 17.64 -4.41
CA GLN A 105 -15.44 17.02 -4.27
C GLN A 105 -16.54 18.06 -3.99
N SER A 106 -17.78 17.71 -4.32
CA SER A 106 -18.97 18.49 -4.04
C SER A 106 -19.27 18.57 -2.52
N CYS A 107 -20.18 19.48 -2.15
CA CYS A 107 -20.74 19.49 -0.79
C CYS A 107 -21.67 18.29 -0.59
N ASN A 108 -21.58 17.61 0.55
CA ASN A 108 -22.31 16.36 0.85
C ASN A 108 -22.11 15.26 -0.21
N PRO A 109 -20.85 14.85 -0.49
CA PRO A 109 -20.54 13.90 -1.54
C PRO A 109 -20.99 12.47 -1.19
N SER A 110 -21.36 11.71 -2.21
CA SER A 110 -21.43 10.25 -2.16
C SER A 110 -20.04 9.61 -2.25
N PHE A 111 -19.96 8.28 -2.11
CA PHE A 111 -18.72 7.54 -2.38
C PHE A 111 -18.28 7.72 -3.84
N ILE A 112 -19.25 7.79 -4.76
CA ILE A 112 -19.00 8.00 -6.19
C ILE A 112 -18.35 9.35 -6.42
N ASP A 113 -18.90 10.41 -5.82
CA ASP A 113 -18.31 11.75 -5.88
C ASP A 113 -16.90 11.79 -5.29
N GLY A 114 -16.68 11.10 -4.17
CA GLY A 114 -15.35 11.00 -3.54
C GLY A 114 -14.32 10.30 -4.43
N ARG A 115 -14.69 9.19 -5.08
CA ARG A 115 -13.83 8.49 -6.05
C ARG A 115 -13.53 9.38 -7.25
N ASP A 116 -14.55 10.01 -7.82
CA ASP A 116 -14.41 10.83 -9.02
C ASP A 116 -13.58 12.10 -8.73
N ALA A 117 -13.68 12.64 -7.52
CA ALA A 117 -12.82 13.73 -7.07
C ALA A 117 -11.34 13.30 -6.95
N ILE A 118 -11.05 12.08 -6.48
CA ILE A 118 -9.68 11.53 -6.47
C ILE A 118 -9.17 11.32 -7.91
N LEU A 119 -9.99 10.77 -8.81
CA LEU A 119 -9.63 10.65 -10.24
C LEU A 119 -9.37 12.02 -10.88
N ARG A 120 -10.18 13.03 -10.52
CA ARG A 120 -9.98 14.41 -10.98
C ARG A 120 -8.70 15.01 -10.41
N ALA A 121 -8.35 14.71 -9.16
CA ALA A 121 -7.08 15.11 -8.58
C ALA A 121 -5.89 14.49 -9.33
N ASP A 122 -5.96 13.22 -9.73
CA ASP A 122 -4.94 12.60 -10.60
C ASP A 122 -4.85 13.28 -11.96
N LEU A 123 -6.00 13.59 -12.57
CA LEU A 123 -6.05 14.24 -13.87
C LEU A 123 -5.38 15.62 -13.83
N VAL A 124 -5.68 16.43 -12.82
CA VAL A 124 -5.16 17.80 -12.70
C VAL A 124 -3.71 17.83 -12.20
N GLY A 125 -3.37 17.02 -11.20
CA GLY A 125 -2.06 17.05 -10.56
C GLY A 125 -1.00 16.15 -11.20
N ASN A 126 -1.42 15.16 -12.00
CA ASN A 126 -0.56 14.08 -12.49
C ASN A 126 -0.93 13.62 -13.92
N ALA A 127 -1.66 14.46 -14.66
CA ALA A 127 -2.09 14.20 -16.04
C ALA A 127 -2.82 12.85 -16.25
N GLY A 128 -3.44 12.30 -15.20
CA GLY A 128 -4.17 11.03 -15.27
C GLY A 128 -3.27 9.79 -15.29
N ALA A 129 -1.99 9.90 -14.91
CA ALA A 129 -1.01 8.81 -15.00
C ALA A 129 -1.29 7.62 -14.04
N ASP A 130 -2.16 7.80 -13.04
CA ASP A 130 -2.60 6.74 -12.11
C ASP A 130 -4.07 6.33 -12.30
N LYS A 131 -4.79 6.93 -13.26
CA LYS A 131 -6.21 6.68 -13.54
C LYS A 131 -6.60 5.20 -13.46
N CYS A 132 -5.89 4.33 -14.16
CA CYS A 132 -6.23 2.90 -14.19
C CYS A 132 -5.90 2.17 -12.88
N MET A 133 -4.87 2.58 -12.14
CA MET A 133 -4.61 2.04 -10.81
C MET A 133 -5.73 2.43 -9.85
N ILE A 134 -6.16 3.70 -9.88
CA ILE A 134 -7.23 4.22 -9.03
C ILE A 134 -8.53 3.48 -9.34
N TRP A 135 -8.91 3.38 -10.62
CA TRP A 135 -10.10 2.64 -11.04
C TRP A 135 -10.09 1.18 -10.59
N ASN A 136 -9.01 0.45 -10.87
CA ASN A 136 -8.89 -0.95 -10.44
C ASN A 136 -9.01 -1.11 -8.92
N THR A 137 -8.46 -0.17 -8.15
CA THR A 137 -8.52 -0.20 -6.69
C THR A 137 -9.95 -0.03 -6.17
N PHE A 138 -10.67 0.98 -6.66
CA PHE A 138 -12.05 1.25 -6.23
C PHE A 138 -13.03 0.19 -6.75
N ALA A 139 -12.89 -0.22 -8.02
CA ALA A 139 -13.70 -1.27 -8.62
C ALA A 139 -13.53 -2.61 -7.90
N LYS A 140 -12.32 -2.96 -7.43
CA LYS A 140 -12.09 -4.17 -6.61
C LYS A 140 -12.99 -4.23 -5.36
N ARG A 141 -13.38 -3.07 -4.82
CA ARG A 141 -14.25 -2.93 -3.64
C ARG A 141 -15.70 -2.58 -4.01
N GLY A 142 -16.10 -2.75 -5.27
CA GLY A 142 -17.48 -2.52 -5.71
C GLY A 142 -17.81 -1.07 -6.06
N LEU A 143 -16.81 -0.19 -6.20
CA LEU A 143 -17.00 1.22 -6.57
C LEU A 143 -16.53 1.51 -8.01
N GLY A 144 -16.90 0.63 -8.94
CA GLY A 144 -16.58 0.65 -10.36
C GLY A 144 -17.41 1.64 -11.19
N VAL A 145 -17.22 1.64 -12.50
CA VAL A 145 -17.74 2.66 -13.42
C VAL A 145 -19.25 2.84 -13.29
N ASN A 146 -19.99 1.74 -13.11
CA ASN A 146 -21.44 1.73 -13.05
C ASN A 146 -22.00 1.66 -11.62
N ALA A 147 -21.15 1.84 -10.60
CA ALA A 147 -21.62 1.85 -9.21
C ALA A 147 -22.55 3.04 -8.99
N SER A 148 -23.62 2.83 -8.23
CA SER A 148 -24.67 3.84 -7.99
C SER A 148 -24.77 4.18 -6.52
N ALA A 149 -24.85 5.48 -6.22
CA ALA A 149 -25.08 5.98 -4.87
C ALA A 149 -26.53 5.82 -4.40
N GLY A 150 -27.45 5.44 -5.29
CA GLY A 150 -28.87 5.44 -4.99
C GLY A 150 -29.38 6.85 -4.70
N ALA A 151 -30.50 6.94 -3.99
CA ALA A 151 -31.06 8.21 -3.53
C ALA A 151 -30.36 8.67 -2.24
N SER A 152 -30.05 9.97 -2.13
CA SER A 152 -29.32 10.54 -0.99
C SER A 152 -30.02 10.40 0.36
N ASN A 153 -31.33 10.12 0.36
CA ASN A 153 -32.16 9.90 1.55
C ASN A 153 -32.50 8.42 1.77
N VAL A 154 -31.91 7.49 1.01
CA VAL A 154 -32.13 6.05 1.12
C VAL A 154 -30.80 5.36 1.43
N ALA A 155 -30.75 4.65 2.54
CA ALA A 155 -29.51 4.07 3.06
C ALA A 155 -29.25 2.63 2.60
N ASN A 156 -30.06 2.10 1.66
CA ASN A 156 -30.04 0.68 1.29
C ASN A 156 -30.25 0.40 -0.20
N ASP A 157 -30.13 1.41 -1.07
CA ASP A 157 -30.30 1.31 -2.52
C ASP A 157 -28.99 1.58 -3.29
N GLN A 158 -27.84 1.57 -2.61
CA GLN A 158 -26.55 1.63 -3.28
C GLN A 158 -26.31 0.35 -4.09
N VAL A 159 -25.75 0.49 -5.29
CA VAL A 159 -25.44 -0.64 -6.17
C VAL A 159 -23.94 -0.68 -6.40
N GLU A 160 -23.33 -1.82 -6.10
CA GLU A 160 -21.91 -2.03 -6.38
C GLU A 160 -21.66 -2.44 -7.83
N ASP A 161 -20.50 -2.04 -8.32
CA ASP A 161 -20.02 -2.41 -9.64
C ASP A 161 -18.52 -2.68 -9.58
N PHE A 162 -18.06 -3.67 -10.32
CA PHE A 162 -16.66 -4.09 -10.36
C PHE A 162 -16.00 -3.79 -11.71
N THR A 163 -16.71 -3.13 -12.63
CA THR A 163 -16.16 -2.78 -13.93
C THR A 163 -15.22 -1.59 -13.84
N VAL A 164 -14.22 -1.57 -14.72
CA VAL A 164 -13.30 -0.45 -14.94
C VAL A 164 -13.46 0.08 -16.37
N PRO A 165 -13.02 1.31 -16.67
CA PRO A 165 -13.02 1.81 -18.04
C PRO A 165 -12.26 0.88 -18.98
N ALA A 166 -12.71 0.75 -20.23
CA ALA A 166 -12.17 -0.22 -21.18
C ALA A 166 -10.64 -0.06 -21.38
N GLU A 167 -10.15 1.16 -21.36
CA GLU A 167 -8.72 1.49 -21.44
C GLU A 167 -7.89 0.98 -20.24
N CYS A 168 -8.54 0.64 -19.14
CA CYS A 168 -7.92 0.13 -17.92
C CYS A 168 -7.96 -1.39 -17.78
N ASN A 169 -8.53 -2.11 -18.74
CA ASN A 169 -8.57 -3.58 -18.79
C ASN A 169 -7.25 -4.24 -19.24
N ALA A 170 -6.11 -3.53 -19.16
CA ALA A 170 -4.82 -4.08 -19.52
C ALA A 170 -4.33 -5.08 -18.45
N ALA A 171 -4.60 -6.36 -18.69
CA ALA A 171 -4.12 -7.53 -17.96
C ALA A 171 -2.59 -7.74 -18.11
N LEU A 172 -1.79 -6.76 -17.70
CA LEU A 172 -0.32 -6.86 -17.62
C LEU A 172 0.15 -7.03 -16.16
N ALA A 173 -0.62 -7.73 -15.34
CA ALA A 173 -0.07 -8.26 -14.10
C ALA A 173 0.80 -9.47 -14.46
N THR A 174 2.11 -9.27 -14.54
CA THR A 174 3.03 -10.39 -14.32
C THR A 174 2.83 -10.79 -12.87
N ASP A 175 2.24 -11.96 -12.62
CA ASP A 175 2.31 -12.56 -11.29
C ASP A 175 3.79 -12.65 -10.92
N GLU A 176 4.24 -11.83 -9.96
CA GLU A 176 5.49 -12.14 -9.28
C GLU A 176 5.25 -13.48 -8.60
N VAL A 177 5.86 -14.53 -9.15
CA VAL A 177 5.94 -15.83 -8.50
C VAL A 177 6.56 -15.56 -7.13
N LYS A 178 5.71 -15.46 -6.10
CA LYS A 178 6.16 -15.45 -4.71
C LYS A 178 6.83 -16.79 -4.52
N ALA A 179 8.15 -16.80 -4.65
CA ALA A 179 8.97 -17.95 -4.35
C ALA A 179 8.66 -18.34 -2.90
N THR A 180 7.91 -19.43 -2.75
CA THR A 180 7.58 -20.07 -1.48
C THR A 180 8.90 -20.57 -0.88
N GLY A 181 9.63 -19.67 -0.21
CA GLY A 181 10.99 -19.93 0.25
C GLY A 181 11.78 -18.68 0.64
N SER A 182 11.35 -17.48 0.25
CA SER A 182 12.02 -16.21 0.63
C SER A 182 11.95 -15.99 2.15
N LYS A 183 13.04 -16.31 2.86
CA LYS A 183 13.16 -16.10 4.30
C LYS A 183 13.68 -14.70 4.64
N PHE A 184 14.19 -13.98 3.66
CA PHE A 184 14.51 -12.57 3.78
C PHE A 184 13.56 -11.75 2.92
N ILE A 185 13.16 -10.58 3.43
CA ILE A 185 12.35 -9.62 2.69
C ILE A 185 13.11 -8.30 2.65
N VAL A 186 13.30 -7.75 1.45
CA VAL A 186 13.83 -6.39 1.27
C VAL A 186 12.66 -5.43 1.17
N PHE A 187 12.63 -4.44 2.06
CA PHE A 187 11.55 -3.45 2.09
C PHE A 187 12.03 -2.07 2.56
N PRO A 188 11.33 -0.98 2.19
CA PRO A 188 10.39 -0.95 1.08
C PRO A 188 11.11 -1.19 -0.25
N ASN A 189 10.37 -1.69 -1.25
CA ASN A 189 10.87 -1.88 -2.60
C ASN A 189 9.74 -1.56 -3.58
N PRO A 190 9.81 -0.47 -4.37
CA PRO A 190 10.91 0.50 -4.47
C PRO A 190 11.18 1.32 -3.19
N THR A 191 12.42 1.83 -3.04
CA THR A 191 12.85 2.69 -1.92
C THR A 191 13.36 4.06 -2.38
N TYR A 192 13.34 5.05 -1.49
CA TYR A 192 13.91 6.39 -1.67
C TYR A 192 15.15 6.61 -0.81
N ASP A 193 14.96 6.70 0.52
CA ASP A 193 16.01 7.12 1.45
C ASP A 193 16.70 5.94 2.15
N GLU A 194 15.94 4.88 2.38
CA GLU A 194 16.41 3.74 3.16
C GLU A 194 15.62 2.46 2.86
N PHE A 195 16.31 1.33 2.92
CA PHE A 195 15.66 0.03 2.95
C PHE A 195 16.16 -0.80 4.13
N PHE A 196 15.46 -1.89 4.35
CA PHE A 196 15.63 -2.80 5.46
C PHE A 196 15.58 -4.21 4.91
N VAL A 197 16.31 -5.09 5.58
CA VAL A 197 16.28 -6.53 5.32
C VAL A 197 15.61 -7.18 6.51
N GLY A 198 14.37 -7.60 6.35
CA GLY A 198 13.67 -8.40 7.35
C GLY A 198 14.13 -9.85 7.28
N ASN A 199 14.37 -10.46 8.45
CA ASN A 199 14.70 -11.87 8.58
C ASN A 199 13.50 -12.64 9.16
N ILE A 200 12.99 -13.61 8.41
CA ILE A 200 11.95 -14.56 8.84
C ILE A 200 12.59 -15.87 9.35
N ASP A 201 13.89 -16.08 9.11
CA ASP A 201 14.64 -17.20 9.65
C ASP A 201 14.97 -16.96 11.14
N LYS A 202 14.71 -17.97 11.99
CA LYS A 202 14.97 -17.91 13.45
C LYS A 202 16.45 -18.16 13.81
N SER A 203 17.34 -18.26 12.82
CA SER A 203 18.76 -18.47 13.07
C SER A 203 19.40 -17.28 13.79
N SER A 204 20.25 -17.57 14.78
CA SER A 204 21.07 -16.59 15.50
C SER A 204 22.35 -16.21 14.76
N LYS A 205 22.65 -16.84 13.61
CA LYS A 205 23.85 -16.54 12.83
C LYS A 205 23.81 -15.11 12.28
N GLU A 206 24.98 -14.52 12.13
CA GLU A 206 25.16 -13.20 11.54
C GLU A 206 24.62 -13.15 10.09
N VAL A 207 24.01 -12.02 9.73
CA VAL A 207 23.47 -11.73 8.40
C VAL A 207 24.42 -10.75 7.69
N LYS A 208 24.99 -11.19 6.57
CA LYS A 208 25.83 -10.40 5.68
C LYS A 208 24.98 -9.87 4.53
N ILE A 209 25.05 -8.58 4.29
CA ILE A 209 24.30 -7.90 3.23
C ILE A 209 25.30 -7.22 2.30
N LYS A 210 25.27 -7.57 1.03
CA LYS A 210 26.04 -6.92 -0.03
C LYS A 210 25.08 -6.40 -1.08
N MET A 211 25.34 -5.21 -1.59
CA MET A 211 24.54 -4.63 -2.66
C MET A 211 25.42 -4.34 -3.87
N PHE A 212 24.95 -4.75 -5.03
CA PHE A 212 25.63 -4.58 -6.30
C PHE A 212 24.77 -3.75 -7.25
N ASP A 213 25.39 -2.90 -8.05
CA ASP A 213 24.70 -2.28 -9.19
C ASP A 213 24.57 -3.27 -10.37
N MET A 214 23.89 -2.85 -11.44
CA MET A 214 23.68 -3.70 -12.63
C MET A 214 24.96 -4.04 -13.40
N SER A 215 26.08 -3.36 -13.14
CA SER A 215 27.40 -3.71 -13.69
C SER A 215 28.12 -4.78 -12.85
N GLY A 216 27.55 -5.18 -11.71
CA GLY A 216 28.17 -6.10 -10.75
C GLY A 216 29.15 -5.42 -9.80
N LYS A 217 29.24 -4.09 -9.79
CA LYS A 217 30.09 -3.36 -8.85
C LYS A 217 29.44 -3.36 -7.46
N LEU A 218 30.23 -3.74 -6.45
CA LEU A 218 29.82 -3.66 -5.05
C LEU A 218 29.69 -2.19 -4.63
N VAL A 219 28.48 -1.78 -4.24
CA VAL A 219 28.17 -0.41 -3.82
C VAL A 219 27.97 -0.28 -2.31
N PHE A 220 27.67 -1.38 -1.62
CA PHE A 220 27.49 -1.41 -0.16
C PHE A 220 27.77 -2.81 0.38
N SER A 221 28.34 -2.88 1.57
CA SER A 221 28.53 -4.13 2.31
C SER A 221 28.37 -3.86 3.80
N ASP A 222 27.62 -4.73 4.48
CA ASP A 222 27.38 -4.65 5.92
C ASP A 222 27.21 -6.05 6.50
N SER A 223 27.44 -6.17 7.81
CA SER A 223 27.33 -7.43 8.55
C SER A 223 26.67 -7.14 9.89
N ARG A 224 25.62 -7.88 10.23
CA ARG A 224 24.76 -7.56 11.38
C ARG A 224 24.21 -8.79 12.09
N GLU A 225 23.85 -8.62 13.35
CA GLU A 225 23.09 -9.61 14.10
C GLU A 225 21.73 -9.90 13.46
N SER A 226 21.22 -11.13 13.61
CA SER A 226 20.02 -11.58 12.87
C SER A 226 18.74 -10.82 13.21
N VAL A 227 18.68 -10.21 14.39
CA VAL A 227 17.54 -9.44 14.89
C VAL A 227 17.63 -7.94 14.58
N SER A 228 18.74 -7.50 13.97
CA SER A 228 18.98 -6.08 13.69
C SER A 228 18.02 -5.53 12.65
N LYS A 229 17.27 -4.49 13.03
CA LYS A 229 16.37 -3.73 12.15
C LYS A 229 16.99 -2.44 11.63
N LYS A 230 18.33 -2.37 11.57
CA LYS A 230 19.04 -1.17 11.14
C LYS A 230 18.74 -0.86 9.68
N ALA A 231 18.35 0.38 9.41
CA ALA A 231 18.15 0.91 8.06
C ALA A 231 19.47 0.92 7.27
N ILE A 232 19.40 0.64 5.97
CA ILE A 232 20.47 0.85 5.01
C ILE A 232 20.09 2.08 4.19
N SER A 233 20.90 3.14 4.27
CA SER A 233 20.68 4.38 3.54
C SER A 233 20.93 4.19 2.04
N THR A 234 20.04 4.71 1.22
CA THR A 234 20.16 4.77 -0.25
C THR A 234 20.37 6.18 -0.76
N LYS A 235 20.46 7.19 0.12
CA LYS A 235 20.56 8.62 -0.25
C LYS A 235 21.74 8.97 -1.16
N GLN A 236 22.82 8.20 -1.09
CA GLN A 236 24.03 8.43 -1.89
C GLN A 236 24.07 7.56 -3.16
N LEU A 237 23.06 6.72 -3.38
CA LEU A 237 22.97 5.86 -4.55
C LEU A 237 22.25 6.57 -5.68
N GLN A 238 22.63 6.24 -6.90
CA GLN A 238 21.91 6.71 -8.08
C GLN A 238 20.56 6.00 -8.19
N LYS A 239 19.59 6.65 -8.82
CA LYS A 239 18.30 6.03 -9.11
C LYS A 239 18.51 4.87 -10.08
N GLY A 240 17.97 3.70 -9.77
CA GLY A 240 18.23 2.52 -10.59
C GLY A 240 17.89 1.21 -9.89
N VAL A 241 18.29 0.11 -10.52
CA VAL A 241 18.09 -1.25 -10.01
C VAL A 241 19.40 -1.75 -9.40
N TYR A 242 19.28 -2.39 -8.24
CA TYR A 242 20.37 -2.97 -7.48
C TYR A 242 20.04 -4.41 -7.10
N MET A 243 21.05 -5.25 -6.96
CA MET A 243 20.91 -6.63 -6.47
C MET A 243 21.43 -6.71 -5.04
N VAL A 244 20.54 -7.04 -4.10
CA VAL A 244 20.84 -7.17 -2.67
C VAL A 244 21.07 -8.65 -2.36
N HIS A 245 22.33 -9.02 -2.12
CA HIS A 245 22.75 -10.35 -1.74
C HIS A 245 22.76 -10.45 -0.22
N ILE A 246 21.93 -11.35 0.32
CA ILE A 246 21.73 -11.55 1.75
C ILE A 246 22.20 -12.96 2.07
N GLN A 247 23.13 -13.08 3.01
CA GLN A 247 23.71 -14.35 3.43
C GLN A 247 23.61 -14.52 4.94
N GLN A 248 23.11 -15.67 5.40
CA GLN A 248 23.09 -16.05 6.81
C GLN A 248 23.60 -17.49 6.97
N GLY A 249 24.85 -17.64 7.39
CA GLY A 249 25.56 -18.93 7.31
C GLY A 249 25.68 -19.40 5.85
N ASP A 250 25.18 -20.59 5.56
CA ASP A 250 25.24 -21.21 4.22
C ASP A 250 24.04 -20.82 3.33
N LYS A 251 23.03 -20.14 3.91
CA LYS A 251 21.86 -19.68 3.17
C LYS A 251 22.17 -18.36 2.50
N THR A 252 21.86 -18.28 1.21
CA THR A 252 21.97 -17.06 0.41
C THR A 252 20.64 -16.78 -0.28
N GLN A 253 20.27 -15.51 -0.36
CA GLN A 253 19.10 -15.03 -1.09
C GLN A 253 19.49 -13.73 -1.80
N THR A 254 19.03 -13.56 -3.04
CA THR A 254 19.25 -12.33 -3.80
C THR A 254 17.92 -11.69 -4.10
N GLU A 255 17.79 -10.42 -3.76
CA GLU A 255 16.58 -9.64 -3.96
C GLU A 255 16.88 -8.42 -4.84
N LYS A 256 16.00 -8.18 -5.82
CA LYS A 256 16.05 -6.98 -6.65
C LYS A 256 15.56 -5.80 -5.83
N LEU A 257 16.34 -4.73 -5.72
CA LEU A 257 15.95 -3.47 -5.08
C LEU A 257 15.90 -2.36 -6.12
N ILE A 258 14.81 -1.58 -6.11
CA ILE A 258 14.64 -0.41 -6.98
C ILE A 258 14.82 0.85 -6.12
N VAL A 259 15.83 1.67 -6.42
CA VAL A 259 16.09 2.97 -5.78
C VAL A 259 15.52 4.09 -6.66
N ARG A 260 14.72 4.98 -6.07
CA ARG A 260 13.94 6.03 -6.74
C ARG A 260 14.34 7.45 -6.34
#